data_AF-A0A914CZB0-F1
#
_entry.id   AF-A0A914CZB0-F1
#
_cell.length_a   1.000
_cell.length_b   1.000
_cell.length_c   1.000
_cell.angle_alpha   90.00
_cell.angle_beta   90.00
_cell.angle_gamma   90.00
#
_symmetry.space_group_name_H-M   'P 1'
#
loop_
_entity.id
_entity.type
_entity.pdbx_description
1 polymer ?
#
loop_
_entity_poly.entity_id
_entity_poly.type
_entity_poly.pdbx_seq_one_letter_code
_entity_poly.pdbx_strand_id
1 'polypeptide(L)'
;MEANLNYLLDNSISNLNISILTTHKNHNRRFNLDLIADSLNANLGTQIIRNVRDDLLLEPGSRKISGTAARISHGRAYHHFTLLVDVCKYRLSQALKSPNKAMISTNATLSVPAKAVGFIKEEVEDIQIDRIEQVLIDAFQSKCDDVVLSPIESISNRTFDGVEENLKLLQSWEWIYGKSPKFSFMPNMGQEQEVVEVENGVIIQSSSPNFLLGDHFSLDSSSHDFACNRLLRY
;
A
#
# COMPACT_ATOMS: atom_id res chain seq x y z
N MET A 1 1.75 -19.80 15.35
CA MET A 1 0.90 -20.25 14.24
C MET A 1 0.79 -19.08 13.28
N GLU A 2 1.40 -19.24 12.11
CA GLU A 2 1.46 -18.27 11.04
C GLU A 2 0.04 -18.04 10.50
N ALA A 3 -0.59 -16.95 10.91
CA ALA A 3 -1.88 -16.54 10.38
C ALA A 3 -1.68 -16.09 8.93
N ASN A 4 -2.05 -16.99 8.03
CA ASN A 4 -2.16 -16.92 6.57
C ASN A 4 -2.41 -15.52 5.96
N LEU A 5 -1.34 -14.74 5.82
CA LEU A 5 -1.19 -13.79 4.70
C LEU A 5 -0.96 -14.53 3.36
N ASN A 6 -0.73 -15.84 3.41
CA ASN A 6 -0.55 -16.72 2.26
C ASN A 6 -1.81 -16.88 1.39
N TYR A 7 -2.99 -16.42 1.80
CA TYR A 7 -4.18 -16.45 0.94
C TYR A 7 -4.16 -15.39 -0.19
N LEU A 8 -3.14 -14.52 -0.22
CA LEU A 8 -2.86 -13.60 -1.33
C LEU A 8 -1.72 -14.08 -2.24
N LEU A 9 -1.06 -15.18 -1.92
CA LEU A 9 0.06 -15.73 -2.69
C LEU A 9 -0.44 -16.83 -3.63
N ASP A 10 -1.08 -16.42 -4.71
CA ASP A 10 -0.86 -17.13 -5.96
C ASP A 10 0.62 -16.88 -6.33
N ASN A 11 1.38 -17.92 -6.67
CA ASN A 11 2.85 -17.95 -6.69
C ASN A 11 3.52 -17.13 -7.83
N SER A 12 2.93 -16.00 -8.20
CA SER A 12 3.48 -15.00 -9.10
C SER A 12 3.28 -13.62 -8.48
N ILE A 13 4.34 -12.81 -8.37
CA ILE A 13 4.28 -11.44 -7.83
C ILE A 13 3.29 -10.59 -8.66
N SER A 14 2.03 -10.51 -8.21
CA SER A 14 0.99 -9.80 -8.96
C SER A 14 1.14 -8.27 -8.95
N ASN A 15 1.89 -7.74 -7.97
CA ASN A 15 2.13 -6.32 -7.75
C ASN A 15 3.60 -6.06 -7.37
N LEU A 16 4.30 -5.31 -8.20
CA LEU A 16 5.67 -4.88 -7.92
C LEU A 16 5.66 -3.61 -7.07
N ASN A 17 6.51 -3.57 -6.03
CA ASN A 17 6.69 -2.39 -5.19
C ASN A 17 8.08 -1.82 -5.43
N ILE A 18 8.14 -0.56 -5.86
CA ILE A 18 9.39 0.11 -6.24
C ILE A 18 9.62 1.26 -5.27
N SER A 19 10.83 1.35 -4.73
CA SER A 19 11.24 2.43 -3.81
C SER A 19 12.53 3.07 -4.30
N ILE A 20 12.50 4.38 -4.53
CA ILE A 20 13.61 5.18 -5.01
C ILE A 20 14.04 6.11 -3.89
N LEU A 21 15.20 5.82 -3.30
CA LEU A 21 15.76 6.57 -2.19
C LEU A 21 16.75 7.62 -2.73
N THR A 22 16.56 8.87 -2.32
CA THR A 22 17.32 10.03 -2.79
C THR A 22 17.61 10.99 -1.65
N THR A 23 18.48 11.97 -1.89
CA THR A 23 18.53 13.16 -1.03
C THR A 23 17.29 14.02 -1.28
N HIS A 24 16.93 14.87 -0.32
CA HIS A 24 15.82 15.81 -0.49
C HIS A 24 15.99 16.69 -1.75
N LYS A 25 17.22 17.14 -2.03
CA LYS A 25 17.54 17.97 -3.22
C LYS A 25 17.24 17.25 -4.54
N ASN A 26 17.47 15.93 -4.59
CA ASN A 26 17.34 15.14 -5.80
C ASN A 26 15.98 14.42 -5.90
N HIS A 27 15.06 14.67 -4.96
CA HIS A 27 13.75 14.04 -4.96
C HIS A 27 12.89 14.56 -6.12
N ASN A 28 12.61 13.71 -7.10
CA ASN A 28 11.79 14.07 -8.26
C ASN A 28 10.86 12.93 -8.67
N ARG A 29 9.62 12.95 -8.16
CA ARG A 29 8.61 11.91 -8.46
C ARG A 29 8.24 11.86 -9.93
N ARG A 30 8.09 13.03 -10.56
CA ARG A 30 7.72 13.15 -11.97
C ARG A 30 8.76 12.48 -12.86
N PHE A 31 10.04 12.81 -12.67
CA PHE A 31 11.12 12.18 -13.41
C PHE A 31 11.12 10.66 -13.24
N ASN A 32 10.97 10.17 -12.00
CA ASN A 32 10.96 8.74 -11.73
C ASN A 32 9.85 8.00 -12.47
N LEU A 33 8.64 8.58 -12.48
CA LEU A 33 7.47 7.98 -13.11
C LEU A 33 7.51 8.09 -14.64
N ASP A 34 7.94 9.24 -15.17
CA ASP A 34 8.08 9.46 -16.62
C ASP A 34 9.15 8.48 -17.17
N LEU A 35 10.29 8.32 -16.49
CA LEU A 35 11.34 7.37 -16.87
C LEU A 35 10.84 5.93 -16.98
N ILE A 36 10.04 5.49 -16.01
CA ILE A 36 9.48 4.13 -15.98
C ILE A 36 8.42 3.94 -17.04
N ALA A 37 7.48 4.90 -17.17
CA ALA A 37 6.45 4.85 -18.20
C ALA A 37 7.08 4.76 -19.60
N ASP A 38 8.05 5.64 -19.89
CA ASP A 38 8.75 5.66 -21.18
C ASP A 38 9.50 4.35 -21.45
N SER A 39 10.15 3.79 -20.43
CA SER A 39 10.92 2.55 -20.56
C SER A 39 10.03 1.33 -20.75
N LEU A 40 8.91 1.24 -20.02
CA LEU A 40 7.91 0.19 -20.22
C LEU A 40 7.27 0.28 -21.62
N ASN A 41 6.89 1.49 -22.05
CA ASN A 41 6.33 1.71 -23.39
C ASN A 41 7.31 1.29 -24.49
N ALA A 42 8.57 1.71 -24.39
CA ALA A 42 9.58 1.39 -25.38
C ALA A 42 9.92 -0.11 -25.46
N ASN A 43 9.93 -0.81 -24.31
CA ASN A 43 10.38 -2.21 -24.25
C ASN A 43 9.25 -3.23 -24.36
N LEU A 44 8.02 -2.86 -23.99
CA LEU A 44 6.88 -3.77 -23.90
C LEU A 44 5.75 -3.41 -24.89
N GLY A 45 5.87 -2.29 -25.61
CA GLY A 45 4.82 -1.84 -26.54
C GLY A 45 3.53 -1.36 -25.86
N THR A 46 3.58 -1.08 -24.55
CA THR A 46 2.44 -0.54 -23.80
C THR A 46 2.22 0.94 -24.09
N GLN A 47 1.07 1.47 -23.66
CA GLN A 47 0.80 2.91 -23.65
C GLN A 47 0.49 3.38 -22.22
N ILE A 48 1.55 3.68 -21.47
CA ILE A 48 1.48 4.14 -20.08
C ILE A 48 1.72 5.63 -20.05
N ILE A 49 0.84 6.36 -19.37
CA ILE A 49 0.93 7.80 -19.16
C ILE A 49 0.86 8.14 -17.67
N ARG A 50 1.53 9.22 -17.26
CA ARG A 50 1.38 9.78 -15.91
C ARG A 50 0.27 10.82 -15.90
N ASN A 51 -0.62 10.75 -14.91
CA ASN A 51 -1.65 11.77 -14.70
C ASN A 51 -1.16 12.96 -13.85
N VAL A 52 -2.01 13.97 -13.65
CA VAL A 52 -1.70 15.16 -12.83
C VAL A 52 -1.50 14.86 -11.34
N ARG A 53 -1.88 13.67 -10.87
CA ARG A 53 -1.74 13.21 -9.49
C ARG A 53 -0.53 12.31 -9.28
N ASP A 54 0.33 12.19 -10.29
CA ASP A 54 1.50 11.31 -10.29
C ASP A 54 1.13 9.81 -10.18
N ASP A 55 -0.03 9.41 -10.72
CA ASP A 55 -0.37 8.00 -10.95
C ASP A 55 0.01 7.58 -12.38
N LEU A 56 0.38 6.31 -12.59
CA LEU A 56 0.50 5.72 -13.92
C LEU A 56 -0.81 5.09 -14.37
N LEU A 57 -1.23 5.44 -15.58
CA LEU A 57 -2.43 4.98 -16.24
C LEU A 57 -2.05 4.22 -17.52
N LEU A 58 -2.67 3.07 -17.71
CA LEU A 58 -2.60 2.27 -18.92
C LEU A 58 -3.72 2.69 -19.87
N GLU A 59 -3.33 3.10 -21.06
CA GLU A 59 -4.22 3.42 -22.17
C GLU A 59 -4.36 2.20 -23.11
N PRO A 60 -5.52 2.05 -23.79
CA PRO A 60 -6.70 2.92 -23.70
C PRO A 60 -7.49 2.73 -22.39
N GLY A 61 -8.32 3.73 -22.08
CA GLY A 61 -9.31 3.67 -21.00
C GLY A 61 -8.84 4.21 -19.65
N SER A 62 -7.68 4.87 -19.60
CA SER A 62 -7.14 5.53 -18.41
C SER A 62 -7.19 4.65 -17.14
N ARG A 63 -6.79 3.39 -17.29
CA ARG A 63 -6.83 2.37 -16.24
C ARG A 63 -5.63 2.55 -15.31
N LYS A 64 -5.86 2.82 -14.03
CA LYS A 64 -4.76 3.00 -13.07
C LYS A 64 -4.03 1.68 -12.84
N ILE A 65 -2.71 1.70 -13.03
CA ILE A 65 -1.80 0.56 -12.82
C ILE A 65 -0.76 0.82 -11.74
N SER A 66 -0.64 2.06 -11.26
CA SER A 66 0.33 2.46 -10.23
C SER A 66 -0.27 3.50 -9.30
N GLY A 67 -0.04 3.37 -8.00
CA GLY A 67 -0.25 4.43 -7.02
C GLY A 67 1.07 4.85 -6.40
N THR A 68 1.27 6.16 -6.21
CA THR A 68 2.48 6.75 -5.61
C THR A 68 2.26 7.24 -4.19
N ALA A 69 3.33 7.19 -3.40
CA ALA A 69 3.49 7.97 -2.19
C ALA A 69 4.97 8.38 -2.00
N ALA A 70 5.22 9.35 -1.15
CA ALA A 70 6.56 9.83 -0.88
C ALA A 70 6.69 10.35 0.54
N ARG A 71 7.91 10.31 1.07
CA ARG A 71 8.25 10.91 2.35
C ARG A 71 9.58 11.63 2.24
N ILE A 72 9.63 12.82 2.83
CA ILE A 72 10.85 13.61 2.99
C ILE A 72 11.10 13.73 4.49
N SER A 73 12.30 13.41 4.93
CA SER A 73 12.68 13.47 6.35
C SER A 73 14.19 13.64 6.50
N HIS A 74 14.62 14.60 7.31
CA HIS A 74 16.02 14.79 7.70
C HIS A 74 17.00 14.79 6.51
N GLY A 75 16.70 15.56 5.47
CA GLY A 75 17.55 15.67 4.27
C GLY A 75 17.52 14.47 3.32
N ARG A 76 16.78 13.41 3.66
CA ARG A 76 16.54 12.23 2.84
C ARG A 76 15.11 12.24 2.30
N ALA A 77 14.91 11.58 1.17
CA ALA A 77 13.60 11.40 0.60
C ALA A 77 13.47 10.00 -0.01
N TYR A 78 12.28 9.42 0.04
CA TYR A 78 11.96 8.28 -0.79
C TYR A 78 10.66 8.52 -1.54
N HIS A 79 10.65 8.08 -2.79
CA HIS A 79 9.46 7.96 -3.62
C HIS A 79 9.18 6.46 -3.75
N HIS A 80 8.01 6.01 -3.35
CA HIS A 80 7.60 4.63 -3.58
C HIS A 80 6.30 4.57 -4.36
N PHE A 81 6.14 3.51 -5.15
CA PHE A 81 4.93 3.29 -5.92
C PHE A 81 4.79 1.81 -6.25
N THR A 82 3.56 1.45 -6.59
CA THR A 82 3.21 0.10 -7.01
C THR A 82 3.19 0.00 -8.53
N LEU A 83 3.29 -1.21 -9.08
CA LEU A 83 2.99 -1.50 -10.47
C LEU A 83 2.21 -2.82 -10.52
N LEU A 84 0.94 -2.73 -10.91
CA LEU A 84 0.05 -3.88 -11.02
C LEU A 84 0.40 -4.64 -12.30
N VAL A 85 0.89 -5.88 -12.14
CA VAL A 85 1.35 -6.72 -13.26
C VAL A 85 0.28 -7.71 -13.68
N ASP A 86 -0.26 -8.47 -12.72
CA ASP A 86 -1.25 -9.53 -12.95
C ASP A 86 -2.16 -9.69 -11.72
N VAL A 87 -3.04 -8.72 -11.50
CA VAL A 87 -3.85 -8.66 -10.27
C VAL A 87 -5.27 -9.16 -10.49
N CYS A 88 -5.76 -9.98 -9.56
CA CYS A 88 -7.18 -10.29 -9.47
C CYS A 88 -7.97 -9.05 -9.02
N LYS A 89 -8.60 -8.33 -9.96
CA LYS A 89 -9.39 -7.11 -9.68
C LYS A 89 -10.50 -7.33 -8.65
N TYR A 90 -11.11 -8.52 -8.64
CA TYR A 90 -12.11 -8.89 -7.64
C TYR A 90 -11.53 -8.91 -6.23
N ARG A 91 -10.42 -9.64 -6.01
CA ARG A 91 -9.75 -9.70 -4.70
C ARG A 91 -9.28 -8.31 -4.26
N LEU A 92 -8.71 -7.52 -5.18
CA LEU A 92 -8.30 -6.14 -4.90
C LEU A 92 -9.48 -5.27 -4.44
N SER A 93 -10.60 -5.32 -5.17
CA SER A 93 -11.82 -4.57 -4.80
C SER A 93 -12.34 -4.98 -3.42
N GLN A 94 -12.40 -6.29 -3.15
CA GLN A 94 -12.85 -6.82 -1.86
C GLN A 94 -11.92 -6.47 -0.70
N ALA A 95 -10.61 -6.31 -0.96
CA ALA A 95 -9.64 -5.90 0.06
C ALA A 95 -9.72 -4.41 0.39
N LEU A 96 -10.13 -3.57 -0.57
CA LEU A 96 -10.21 -2.11 -0.40
C LEU A 96 -11.58 -1.62 0.10
N LYS A 97 -12.65 -2.41 -0.10
CA LYS A 97 -13.99 -2.05 0.33
C LYS A 97 -14.18 -2.32 1.84
N SER A 98 -14.22 -1.25 2.63
CA SER A 98 -14.61 -1.35 4.05
C SER A 98 -16.12 -1.52 4.20
N PRO A 99 -16.60 -2.57 4.88
CA PRO A 99 -18.04 -2.74 5.16
C PRO A 99 -18.57 -1.72 6.17
N ASN A 100 -17.69 -1.14 6.98
CA ASN A 100 -18.05 -0.28 8.12
C ASN A 100 -17.84 1.21 7.83
N LYS A 101 -17.59 1.59 6.56
CA LYS A 101 -17.31 2.98 6.19
C LYS A 101 -18.43 3.94 6.60
N ALA A 102 -19.68 3.52 6.53
CA ALA A 102 -20.83 4.33 6.93
C ALA A 102 -20.95 4.48 8.46
N MET A 103 -20.34 3.57 9.23
CA MET A 103 -20.41 3.52 10.69
C MET A 103 -19.29 4.32 11.36
N ILE A 104 -18.35 4.89 10.59
CA ILE A 104 -17.16 5.52 11.13
C ILE A 104 -17.10 6.99 10.72
N SER A 105 -16.99 7.87 11.71
CA SER A 105 -16.72 9.29 11.55
C SER A 105 -15.27 9.59 11.92
N THR A 106 -14.48 10.14 10.99
CA THR A 106 -13.05 10.41 11.19
C THR A 106 -12.56 11.57 10.33
N ASN A 107 -11.47 12.21 10.77
CA ASN A 107 -10.70 13.20 9.99
C ASN A 107 -9.51 12.57 9.23
N ALA A 108 -9.46 11.23 9.15
CA ALA A 108 -8.42 10.54 8.39
C ALA A 108 -8.45 10.93 6.90
N THR A 109 -7.27 10.97 6.28
CA THR A 109 -7.16 11.20 4.84
C THR A 109 -7.84 10.08 4.08
N LEU A 110 -8.87 10.42 3.31
CA LEU A 110 -9.62 9.46 2.51
C LEU A 110 -8.82 9.05 1.27
N SER A 111 -8.85 7.76 0.96
CA SER A 111 -8.37 7.20 -0.30
C SER A 111 -9.23 7.71 -1.44
N VAL A 112 -8.61 8.03 -2.56
CA VAL A 112 -9.33 8.43 -3.77
C VAL A 112 -9.45 7.21 -4.69
N PRO A 113 -10.66 6.66 -4.90
CA PRO A 113 -10.85 5.52 -5.78
C PRO A 113 -10.40 5.84 -7.21
N ALA A 114 -9.76 4.87 -7.87
CA ALA A 114 -9.50 4.95 -9.29
C ALA A 114 -10.81 4.77 -10.06
N LYS A 115 -11.00 5.52 -11.16
CA LYS A 115 -12.15 5.33 -12.06
C LYS A 115 -12.15 3.95 -12.71
N ALA A 116 -10.96 3.48 -13.10
CA ALA A 116 -10.72 2.16 -13.64
C ALA A 116 -9.37 1.66 -13.12
N VAL A 117 -9.26 0.33 -12.93
CA VAL A 117 -8.02 -0.36 -12.55
C VAL A 117 -7.60 -1.25 -13.71
N GLY A 118 -6.31 -1.28 -14.02
CA GLY A 118 -5.72 -2.17 -15.01
C GLY A 118 -4.47 -2.87 -14.46
N PHE A 119 -3.82 -3.66 -15.30
CA PHE A 119 -2.52 -4.27 -15.03
C PHE A 119 -1.79 -4.61 -16.33
N ILE A 120 -0.47 -4.79 -16.28
CA ILE A 120 0.38 -4.91 -17.48
C ILE A 120 -0.04 -6.11 -18.37
N LYS A 121 -0.40 -7.25 -17.78
CA LYS A 121 -0.82 -8.44 -18.53
C LYS A 121 -2.08 -8.26 -19.39
N GLU A 122 -2.85 -7.19 -19.20
CA GLU A 122 -3.97 -6.90 -20.10
C GLU A 122 -3.51 -6.50 -21.51
N GLU A 123 -2.29 -5.98 -21.65
CA GLU A 123 -1.71 -5.56 -22.94
C GLU A 123 -0.57 -6.49 -23.41
N VAL A 124 0.08 -7.18 -22.47
CA VAL A 124 1.22 -8.07 -22.74
C VAL A 124 1.00 -9.38 -22.00
N GLU A 125 0.21 -10.28 -22.59
CA GLU A 125 -0.31 -11.50 -21.95
C GLU A 125 0.80 -12.40 -21.35
N ASP A 126 1.88 -12.61 -22.08
CA ASP A 126 2.98 -13.51 -21.70
C ASP A 126 4.07 -12.85 -20.84
N ILE A 127 3.89 -11.59 -20.41
CA ILE A 127 4.93 -10.86 -19.67
C ILE A 127 5.29 -11.57 -18.36
N GLN A 128 6.59 -11.76 -18.17
CA GLN A 128 7.17 -12.25 -16.93
C GLN A 128 7.70 -11.09 -16.10
N ILE A 129 7.68 -11.30 -14.79
CA ILE A 129 8.05 -10.27 -13.82
C ILE A 129 9.51 -9.89 -13.96
N ASP A 130 10.39 -10.88 -14.10
CA ASP A 130 11.83 -10.68 -14.32
C ASP A 130 12.10 -9.79 -15.53
N ARG A 131 11.26 -9.87 -16.58
CA ARG A 131 11.38 -8.99 -17.75
C ARG A 131 11.03 -7.54 -17.39
N ILE A 132 10.00 -7.32 -16.57
CA ILE A 132 9.63 -5.99 -16.08
C ILE A 132 10.74 -5.46 -15.17
N GLU A 133 11.22 -6.25 -14.23
CA GLU A 133 12.32 -5.87 -13.34
C GLU A 133 13.57 -5.47 -14.12
N GLN A 134 13.95 -6.25 -15.14
CA GLN A 134 15.09 -5.91 -15.99
C GLN A 134 14.89 -4.59 -16.72
N VAL A 135 13.71 -4.34 -17.30
CA VAL A 135 13.40 -3.05 -17.96
C VAL A 135 13.53 -1.88 -16.97
N LEU A 136 13.07 -2.06 -15.73
CA LEU A 136 13.20 -1.02 -14.70
C LEU A 136 14.66 -0.82 -14.28
N ILE A 137 15.42 -1.90 -14.10
CA ILE A 137 16.85 -1.85 -13.76
C ILE A 137 17.62 -1.10 -14.85
N ASP A 138 17.43 -1.48 -16.11
CA ASP A 138 18.09 -0.86 -17.27
C ASP A 138 17.75 0.64 -17.37
N ALA A 139 16.48 1.00 -17.11
CA ALA A 139 16.03 2.38 -17.12
C ALA A 139 16.80 3.24 -16.11
N PHE A 140 16.93 2.78 -14.87
CA PHE A 140 17.68 3.50 -13.84
C PHE A 140 19.20 3.45 -14.07
N GLN A 141 19.73 2.33 -14.56
CA GLN A 141 21.13 2.21 -14.93
C GLN A 141 21.54 3.25 -15.98
N SER A 142 20.68 3.49 -16.97
CA SER A 142 20.94 4.51 -18.00
C SER A 142 21.05 5.95 -17.46
N LYS A 143 20.72 6.19 -16.20
CA LYS A 143 20.73 7.50 -15.54
C LYS A 143 21.80 7.64 -14.46
N CYS A 144 22.60 6.61 -14.23
CA CYS A 144 23.62 6.56 -13.19
C CYS A 144 24.96 6.17 -13.80
N ASP A 145 26.03 6.85 -13.40
CA ASP A 145 27.38 6.57 -13.91
C ASP A 145 27.93 5.26 -13.34
N ASP A 146 27.70 4.99 -12.05
CA ASP A 146 28.14 3.79 -11.35
C ASP A 146 26.93 3.06 -10.75
N VAL A 147 26.70 1.81 -11.18
CA VAL A 147 25.63 0.98 -10.65
C VAL A 147 26.13 -0.36 -10.16
N VAL A 148 25.80 -0.67 -8.91
CA VAL A 148 26.00 -1.98 -8.31
C VAL A 148 24.64 -2.63 -8.11
N LEU A 149 24.40 -3.74 -8.82
CA LEU A 149 23.25 -4.58 -8.57
C LEU A 149 23.57 -5.55 -7.43
N SER A 150 22.71 -5.53 -6.41
CA SER A 150 22.91 -6.30 -5.20
C SER A 150 21.61 -6.99 -4.81
N PRO A 151 21.35 -8.20 -5.33
CA PRO A 151 20.22 -9.02 -4.90
C PRO A 151 20.28 -9.26 -3.39
N ILE A 152 19.13 -9.18 -2.71
CA ILE A 152 19.00 -9.50 -1.29
C ILE A 152 18.08 -10.72 -1.21
N GLU A 153 18.67 -11.91 -1.13
CA GLU A 153 17.93 -13.17 -1.06
C GLU A 153 17.33 -13.43 0.33
N SER A 154 17.99 -12.90 1.37
CA SER A 154 17.46 -12.89 2.72
C SER A 154 17.97 -11.70 3.49
N ILE A 155 17.06 -11.07 4.25
CA ILE A 155 17.40 -10.02 5.21
C ILE A 155 18.35 -10.58 6.30
N SER A 156 18.33 -11.89 6.57
CA SER A 156 19.24 -12.54 7.52
C SER A 156 20.71 -12.50 7.09
N ASN A 157 20.99 -12.36 5.79
CA ASN A 157 22.35 -12.45 5.24
C ASN A 157 23.06 -11.08 5.23
N ARG A 158 22.38 -10.01 5.66
CA ARG A 158 22.95 -8.67 5.86
C ARG A 158 22.45 -8.08 7.17
N THR A 159 23.37 -7.75 8.07
CA THR A 159 23.04 -6.99 9.27
C THR A 159 22.80 -5.54 8.88
N PHE A 160 21.53 -5.18 8.70
CA PHE A 160 21.11 -3.79 8.65
C PHE A 160 20.69 -3.37 10.05
N ASP A 161 21.50 -2.52 10.69
CA ASP A 161 21.21 -2.03 12.04
C ASP A 161 19.81 -1.40 12.10
N GLY A 162 19.02 -1.80 13.09
CA GLY A 162 17.67 -1.28 13.31
C GLY A 162 16.57 -1.93 12.46
N VAL A 163 16.88 -2.83 11.51
CA VAL A 163 15.83 -3.43 10.66
C VAL A 163 14.93 -4.38 11.43
N GLU A 164 15.48 -5.18 12.36
CA GLU A 164 14.67 -6.10 13.16
C GLU A 164 13.76 -5.34 14.14
N GLU A 165 14.28 -4.28 14.76
CA GLU A 165 13.51 -3.38 15.63
C GLU A 165 12.41 -2.66 14.84
N ASN A 166 12.74 -2.16 13.64
CA ASN A 166 11.76 -1.55 12.76
C ASN A 166 10.71 -2.57 12.31
N LEU A 167 11.07 -3.81 12.02
CA LEU A 167 10.11 -4.85 11.66
C LEU A 167 9.13 -5.11 12.81
N LYS A 168 9.65 -5.30 14.03
CA LYS A 168 8.82 -5.46 15.25
C LYS A 168 7.89 -4.26 15.45
N LEU A 169 8.42 -3.04 15.30
CA LEU A 169 7.63 -1.81 15.38
C LEU A 169 6.53 -1.78 14.31
N LEU A 170 6.86 -2.01 13.04
CA LEU A 170 5.92 -1.96 11.93
C LEU A 170 4.83 -3.02 12.01
N GLN A 171 5.09 -4.13 12.73
CA GLN A 171 4.12 -5.20 13.01
C GLN A 171 3.32 -4.98 14.30
N SER A 172 3.69 -4.02 15.14
CA SER A 172 3.04 -3.75 16.42
C SER A 172 1.64 -3.15 16.24
N TRP A 173 0.75 -3.36 17.22
CA TRP A 173 -0.58 -2.78 17.23
C TRP A 173 -0.51 -1.25 17.27
N GLU A 174 0.39 -0.73 18.09
CA GLU A 174 0.67 0.68 18.29
C GLU A 174 1.03 1.39 16.99
N TRP A 175 1.65 0.66 16.05
CA TRP A 175 1.96 1.18 14.73
C TRP A 175 0.81 0.98 13.74
N ILE A 176 0.31 -0.25 13.58
CA ILE A 176 -0.68 -0.59 12.54
C ILE A 176 -2.02 0.12 12.78
N TYR A 177 -2.47 0.18 14.04
CA TYR A 177 -3.77 0.70 14.43
C TYR A 177 -3.64 1.92 15.34
N GLY A 178 -2.61 1.95 16.17
CA GLY A 178 -2.37 3.03 17.13
C GLY A 178 -2.00 4.36 16.49
N LYS A 179 -1.63 4.39 15.21
CA LYS A 179 -1.38 5.62 14.45
C LYS A 179 -2.61 6.18 13.72
N SER A 180 -3.77 5.54 13.86
CA SER A 180 -4.99 6.07 13.28
C SER A 180 -5.42 7.37 13.94
N PRO A 181 -5.85 8.37 13.13
CA PRO A 181 -6.52 9.54 13.67
C PRO A 181 -7.72 9.13 14.51
N LYS A 182 -8.03 9.94 15.52
CA LYS A 182 -9.23 9.75 16.35
C LYS A 182 -10.48 9.58 15.47
N PHE A 183 -11.36 8.66 15.85
CA PHE A 183 -12.61 8.41 15.16
C PHE A 183 -13.71 7.98 16.12
N SER A 184 -14.95 8.18 15.68
CA SER A 184 -16.17 7.69 16.34
C SER A 184 -16.73 6.52 15.53
N PHE A 185 -17.14 5.45 16.21
CA PHE A 185 -17.80 4.29 15.62
C PHE A 185 -19.23 4.14 16.14
N MET A 186 -20.16 3.91 15.22
CA MET A 186 -21.59 3.77 15.48
C MET A 186 -22.07 2.41 14.93
N PRO A 187 -22.09 1.33 15.75
CA PRO A 187 -22.41 -0.02 15.27
C PRO A 187 -23.83 -0.13 14.72
N ASN A 188 -24.77 0.63 15.29
CA ASN A 188 -26.18 0.60 14.93
C ASN A 188 -26.62 1.97 14.40
N MET A 189 -26.49 2.18 13.10
CA MET A 189 -26.88 3.44 12.42
C MET A 189 -28.36 3.82 12.59
N GLY A 190 -29.22 2.93 13.10
CA GLY A 190 -30.64 3.18 13.37
C GLY A 190 -30.99 3.44 14.83
N GLN A 191 -30.06 3.27 15.77
CA GLN A 191 -30.23 3.62 17.18
C GLN A 191 -29.11 4.58 17.58
N GLU A 192 -29.42 5.88 17.66
CA GLU A 192 -28.48 6.98 17.93
C GLU A 192 -27.75 6.88 19.30
N GLN A 193 -27.92 5.80 20.07
CA GLN A 193 -27.45 5.71 21.45
C GLN A 193 -26.09 5.04 21.61
N GLU A 194 -25.64 4.23 20.64
CA GLU A 194 -24.35 3.53 20.74
C GLU A 194 -23.27 4.26 19.94
N VAL A 195 -22.35 4.90 20.68
CA VAL A 195 -21.19 5.61 20.14
C VAL A 195 -19.95 5.12 20.90
N VAL A 196 -18.92 4.77 20.12
CA VAL A 196 -17.60 4.37 20.62
C VAL A 196 -16.56 5.35 20.10
N GLU A 197 -15.86 6.04 21.00
CA GLU A 197 -14.75 6.92 20.64
C GLU A 197 -13.44 6.15 20.75
N VAL A 198 -12.63 6.23 19.70
CA VAL A 198 -11.36 5.52 19.59
C VAL A 198 -10.25 6.51 19.33
N GLU A 199 -9.20 6.45 20.14
CA GLU A 199 -7.99 7.25 19.99
C GLU A 199 -6.77 6.36 20.16
N ASN A 200 -5.78 6.51 19.29
CA ASN A 200 -4.60 5.64 19.23
C ASN A 200 -4.94 4.15 19.20
N GLY A 201 -6.02 3.77 18.48
CA GLY A 201 -6.48 2.39 18.37
C GLY A 201 -7.10 1.80 19.64
N VAL A 202 -7.33 2.62 20.67
CA VAL A 202 -7.87 2.22 21.98
C VAL A 202 -9.21 2.90 22.22
N ILE A 203 -10.14 2.20 22.85
CA ILE A 203 -11.45 2.72 23.21
C ILE A 203 -11.31 3.67 24.40
N ILE A 204 -11.61 4.95 24.19
CA ILE A 204 -11.52 6.00 25.22
C ILE A 204 -12.87 6.38 25.80
N GLN A 205 -13.96 6.13 25.07
CA GLN A 205 -15.33 6.30 25.53
C GLN A 205 -16.23 5.30 24.81
N SER A 206 -17.21 4.75 25.51
CA SER A 206 -18.20 3.84 24.92
C SER A 206 -19.53 3.96 25.65
N SER A 207 -20.63 4.05 24.89
CA SER A 207 -21.99 3.82 25.41
C SER A 207 -22.51 2.42 25.11
N SER A 208 -21.71 1.58 24.45
CA SER A 208 -22.05 0.19 24.12
C SER A 208 -21.40 -0.77 25.12
N PRO A 209 -22.15 -1.75 25.67
CA PRO A 209 -21.60 -2.73 26.62
C PRO A 209 -20.59 -3.69 25.98
N ASN A 210 -20.54 -3.77 24.64
CA ASN A 210 -19.64 -4.67 23.92
C ASN A 210 -18.22 -4.09 23.71
N PHE A 211 -18.02 -2.82 24.06
CA PHE A 211 -16.75 -2.11 23.85
C PHE A 211 -16.28 -1.55 25.19
N LEU A 212 -15.24 -2.16 25.75
CA LEU A 212 -14.72 -1.81 27.07
C LEU A 212 -13.66 -0.71 26.97
N LEU A 213 -13.68 0.21 27.94
CA LEU A 213 -12.70 1.29 28.01
C LEU A 213 -11.29 0.72 28.25
N GLY A 214 -10.31 1.21 27.48
CA GLY A 214 -8.92 0.77 27.56
C GLY A 214 -8.58 -0.42 26.67
N ASP A 215 -9.57 -1.10 26.10
CA ASP A 215 -9.34 -2.20 25.16
C ASP A 215 -8.95 -1.69 23.76
N HIS A 216 -8.19 -2.50 23.04
CA HIS A 216 -7.95 -2.30 21.62
C HIS A 216 -9.27 -2.37 20.86
N PHE A 217 -9.53 -1.39 20.00
CA PHE A 217 -10.72 -1.40 19.18
C PHE A 217 -10.63 -2.50 18.13
N SER A 218 -11.61 -3.42 18.13
CA SER A 218 -11.78 -4.45 17.11
C SER A 218 -13.27 -4.73 16.90
N LEU A 219 -13.62 -5.10 15.67
CA LEU A 219 -14.99 -5.47 15.30
C LEU A 219 -15.20 -6.98 15.22
N ASP A 220 -14.15 -7.77 15.44
CA ASP A 220 -14.24 -9.23 15.44
C ASP A 220 -14.53 -9.71 16.87
N SER A 221 -15.76 -10.14 17.12
CA SER A 221 -16.18 -10.72 18.41
C SER A 221 -15.66 -12.14 18.67
N SER A 222 -14.81 -12.68 17.79
CA SER A 222 -14.12 -13.95 18.01
C SER A 222 -12.72 -13.69 18.56
N SER A 223 -12.59 -13.80 19.87
CA SER A 223 -11.31 -13.93 20.57
C SER A 223 -10.39 -14.92 19.85
N HIS A 224 -9.21 -14.47 19.45
CA HIS A 224 -7.97 -15.21 19.07
C HIS A 224 -7.39 -15.06 17.66
N ASP A 225 -7.96 -14.28 16.74
CA ASP A 225 -7.27 -13.96 15.48
C ASP A 225 -7.22 -12.45 15.20
N PHE A 226 -6.16 -11.81 15.68
CA PHE A 226 -5.85 -10.38 15.41
C PHE A 226 -5.46 -10.08 13.96
N ALA A 227 -5.52 -11.06 13.05
CA ALA A 227 -4.94 -10.95 11.71
C ALA A 227 -5.85 -10.29 10.65
N CYS A 228 -7.10 -9.93 10.98
CA CYS A 228 -8.04 -9.43 9.96
C CYS A 228 -8.81 -8.16 10.35
N ASN A 229 -8.23 -7.27 11.15
CA ASN A 229 -8.82 -5.94 11.35
C ASN A 229 -8.66 -5.09 10.06
N ARG A 230 -9.61 -5.19 9.14
CA ARG A 230 -9.80 -4.37 7.92
C ARG A 230 -10.29 -2.94 8.22
N LEU A 231 -9.78 -2.32 9.27
CA LEU A 231 -10.45 -1.17 9.87
C LEU A 231 -10.05 0.19 9.30
N LEU A 232 -8.91 0.31 8.61
CA LEU A 232 -8.28 1.62 8.42
C LEU A 232 -7.74 1.86 7.01
N ARG A 233 -8.54 1.53 5.98
CA ARG A 233 -8.37 2.13 4.66
C ARG A 233 -9.67 2.83 4.28
N TYR A 234 -9.77 4.10 4.67
CA TYR A 234 -10.88 4.99 4.33
C TYR A 234 -10.74 5.53 2.90
#